data_AF-A0A2G2X1B1-F1
#
_entry.id   AF-A0A2G2X1B1-F1
#
_cell.length_a   1.000
_cell.length_b   1.000
_cell.length_c   1.000
_cell.angle_alpha   90.00
_cell.angle_beta   90.00
_cell.angle_gamma   90.00
#
_symmetry.space_group_name_H-M   'P 1'
#
loop_
_entity.id
_entity.type
_entity.pdbx_description
1 polymer ?
#
loop_
_entity_poly.entity_id
_entity_poly.type
_entity_poly.pdbx_seq_one_letter_code
_entity_poly.pdbx_strand_id
1 'polypeptide(L)'
;MSRFDYPTLPRQDIIAVLAEAQIASVSDEDLIKPTPDFVTKLYSSILLHIDTLQDDHDQVDFSALELLENPDLHVDSFRTINLFHKIREMLAALDCPEIFTLRDLIKPEPDRTRDTKLNAIRPTVEELTLIDEQRLTLDARISQLNGEIAEQNELREREMPLVQEIDSNVKELRQTISGLNNHQMSLKASIRKLKERAKEMDEKISNADFALVQAVHDNANLRSKIVQSPDKLQKALEEKKSVQAEIRNAERAAMQSFQNKTAILEVYTKTAIHDWACSVPYISVSAVKIPGPSIVLTMQGIMSSSEGLHTSDTQFLSSLFLTYALSCL
;
A
#
# COMPACT_ATOMS: atom_id res chain seq x y z
N MET A 1 75.78 63.39 25.64
CA MET A 1 74.36 63.06 25.43
C MET A 1 74.05 63.38 23.98
N SER A 2 73.88 62.37 23.14
CA SER A 2 73.61 62.53 21.71
C SER A 2 72.21 63.08 21.52
N ARG A 3 72.10 64.31 20.99
CA ARG A 3 70.86 64.80 20.39
C ARG A 3 70.56 63.89 19.20
N PHE A 4 69.42 63.21 19.25
CA PHE A 4 68.90 62.53 18.08
C PHE A 4 68.37 63.61 17.14
N ASP A 5 69.01 63.79 16.00
CA ASP A 5 68.47 64.59 14.90
C ASP A 5 67.58 63.66 14.07
N TYR A 6 66.28 63.89 14.14
CA TYR A 6 65.29 63.11 13.42
C TYR A 6 64.94 63.77 12.08
N PRO A 7 64.54 63.01 11.04
CA PRO A 7 64.19 63.56 9.73
C PRO A 7 62.85 64.29 9.81
N THR A 8 62.88 65.62 9.81
CA THR A 8 61.69 66.47 9.84
C THR A 8 61.05 66.54 8.45
N LEU A 9 59.77 66.21 8.32
CA LEU A 9 59.03 66.44 7.07
C LEU A 9 58.94 67.94 6.77
N PRO A 10 59.06 68.33 5.49
CA PRO A 10 58.65 69.65 5.03
C PRO A 10 57.18 69.87 5.37
N ARG A 11 56.82 71.09 5.82
CA ARG A 11 55.44 71.42 6.20
C ARG A 11 54.45 71.20 5.06
N GLN A 12 54.88 71.41 3.82
CA GLN A 12 54.08 71.18 2.62
C GLN A 12 53.69 69.70 2.47
N ASP A 13 54.59 68.78 2.80
CA ASP A 13 54.34 67.34 2.72
C ASP A 13 53.38 66.88 3.83
N ILE A 14 53.50 67.46 5.04
CA ILE A 14 52.57 67.20 6.15
C ILE A 14 51.15 67.63 5.76
N ILE A 15 51.00 68.82 5.17
CA ILE A 15 49.70 69.33 4.70
C ILE A 15 49.13 68.44 3.60
N ALA A 16 49.96 68.02 2.64
CA ALA A 16 49.54 67.16 1.54
C ALA A 16 49.04 65.80 2.04
N VAL A 17 49.78 65.14 2.95
CA VAL A 17 49.40 63.83 3.50
C VAL A 17 48.11 63.92 4.32
N LEU A 18 47.95 64.95 5.17
CA LEU A 18 46.73 65.12 5.97
C LEU A 18 45.50 65.41 5.11
N ALA A 19 45.67 66.11 3.99
CA ALA A 19 44.60 66.38 3.04
C ALA A 19 44.24 65.14 2.19
N GLU A 20 45.24 64.40 1.72
CA GLU A 20 45.06 63.17 0.92
C GLU A 20 44.35 62.08 1.74
N ALA A 21 44.75 61.91 3.01
CA ALA A 21 44.11 60.98 3.94
C ALA A 21 42.74 61.49 4.46
N GLN A 22 42.29 62.69 4.06
CA GLN A 22 41.06 63.33 4.52
C GLN A 22 40.95 63.46 6.05
N ILE A 23 42.09 63.62 6.74
CA ILE A 23 42.15 63.69 8.20
C ILE A 23 41.85 65.11 8.69
N ALA A 24 42.49 66.13 8.10
CA ALA A 24 42.27 67.53 8.49
C ALA A 24 42.69 68.51 7.38
N SER A 25 41.99 69.64 7.27
CA SER A 25 42.40 70.76 6.42
C SER A 25 43.32 71.71 7.20
N VAL A 26 44.61 71.68 6.89
CA VAL A 26 45.66 72.42 7.63
C VAL A 26 46.33 73.46 6.71
N SER A 27 46.55 74.68 7.20
CA SER A 27 47.33 75.70 6.48
C SER A 27 48.79 75.76 6.96
N ASP A 28 49.70 76.34 6.15
CA ASP A 28 51.12 76.48 6.53
C ASP A 28 51.29 77.42 7.75
N GLU A 29 50.42 78.42 7.92
CA GLU A 29 50.46 79.32 9.08
C GLU A 29 50.07 78.59 10.39
N ASP A 30 49.14 77.64 10.32
CA ASP A 30 48.72 76.83 11.49
C ASP A 30 49.86 75.94 12.01
N LEU A 31 50.76 75.51 11.11
CA LEU A 31 51.95 74.72 11.48
C LEU A 31 53.11 75.59 11.96
N ILE A 32 53.19 76.86 11.53
CA ILE A 32 54.22 77.81 11.97
C ILE A 32 53.87 78.39 13.35
N LYS A 33 52.58 78.65 13.60
CA LYS A 33 52.07 79.14 14.88
C LYS A 33 50.88 78.29 15.32
N PRO A 34 51.13 77.07 15.84
CA PRO A 34 50.05 76.22 16.29
C PRO A 34 49.28 76.91 17.42
N THR A 35 47.96 76.99 17.26
CA THR A 35 47.07 77.43 18.34
C THR A 35 46.60 76.21 19.14
N PRO A 36 46.30 76.36 20.45
CA PRO A 36 45.81 75.24 21.27
C PRO A 36 44.52 74.62 20.70
N ASP A 37 43.61 75.44 20.18
CA ASP A 37 42.38 74.99 19.53
C ASP A 37 42.66 74.18 18.25
N PHE A 38 43.61 74.64 17.43
CA PHE A 38 44.04 73.92 16.23
C PHE A 38 44.63 72.54 16.57
N VAL A 39 45.55 72.47 17.53
CA VAL A 39 46.21 71.22 17.90
C VAL A 39 45.23 70.22 18.54
N THR A 40 44.30 70.72 19.37
CA THR A 40 43.20 69.93 19.92
C THR A 40 42.36 69.31 18.81
N LYS A 41 41.92 70.11 17.84
CA LYS A 41 41.14 69.63 16.69
C LYS A 41 41.91 68.63 15.85
N LEU A 42 43.18 68.92 15.55
CA LEU A 42 44.02 68.06 14.74
C LEU A 42 44.19 66.66 15.35
N TYR A 43 44.55 66.58 16.64
CA TYR A 43 44.71 65.28 17.30
C TYR A 43 43.38 64.54 17.47
N SER A 44 42.28 65.25 17.75
CA SER A 44 40.96 64.63 17.77
C SER A 44 40.58 64.04 16.41
N SER A 45 40.83 64.75 15.31
CA SER A 45 40.59 64.24 13.96
C SER A 45 41.46 63.02 13.62
N ILE A 46 42.74 63.03 14.04
CA ILE A 46 43.65 61.88 13.84
C ILE A 46 43.16 60.66 14.63
N LEU A 47 42.82 60.82 15.90
CA LEU A 47 42.37 59.72 16.75
C LEU A 47 41.03 59.13 16.25
N LEU A 48 40.13 59.97 15.73
CA LEU A 48 38.87 59.54 15.13
C LEU A 48 39.09 58.73 13.85
N HIS A 49 40.04 59.16 13.01
CA HIS A 49 40.38 58.45 11.78
C HIS A 49 41.02 57.08 12.05
N ILE A 50 41.77 56.94 13.15
CA ILE A 50 42.38 55.67 13.58
C ILE A 50 41.41 54.85 14.45
N ASP A 51 40.16 55.31 14.62
CA ASP A 51 39.12 54.65 15.44
C ASP A 51 39.51 54.40 16.91
N THR A 52 40.44 55.23 17.41
CA THR A 52 40.85 55.22 18.83
C THR A 52 40.07 56.26 19.65
N LEU A 53 39.42 57.20 18.96
CA LEU A 53 38.52 58.17 19.55
C LEU A 53 37.08 57.58 19.66
N GLN A 54 36.87 56.57 20.52
CA GLN A 54 35.52 56.04 20.86
C GLN A 54 34.50 57.14 21.24
N ASP A 55 33.20 57.01 20.97
CA ASP A 55 32.15 58.04 21.22
C ASP A 55 32.04 58.61 22.68
N ASP A 56 32.83 58.10 23.63
CA ASP A 56 32.80 58.46 25.05
C ASP A 56 33.81 59.55 25.48
N HIS A 57 34.60 60.17 24.59
CA HIS A 57 35.62 61.18 25.01
C HIS A 57 35.05 62.43 25.67
N ASP A 58 33.80 62.77 25.34
CA ASP A 58 33.06 63.87 25.97
C ASP A 58 32.29 63.43 27.23
N GLN A 59 32.28 62.14 27.54
CA GLN A 59 31.61 61.60 28.73
C GLN A 59 32.58 61.57 29.90
N VAL A 60 32.24 62.32 30.96
CA VAL A 60 32.92 62.22 32.26
C VAL A 60 32.20 61.15 33.07
N ASP A 61 32.95 60.20 33.65
CA ASP A 61 32.39 59.18 34.53
C ASP A 61 31.56 59.83 35.66
N PHE A 62 30.27 59.54 35.71
CA PHE A 62 29.32 60.12 36.67
C PHE A 62 29.78 59.94 38.12
N SER A 63 30.50 58.85 38.41
CA SER A 63 31.03 58.59 39.75
C SER A 63 32.18 59.52 40.15
N ALA A 64 32.92 60.06 39.18
CA ALA A 64 33.98 61.06 39.42
C ALA A 64 33.42 62.47 39.62
N LEU A 65 32.26 62.78 39.03
CA LEU A 65 31.59 64.09 39.16
C LEU A 65 31.02 64.34 40.56
N GLU A 66 30.64 63.28 41.29
CA GLU A 66 30.14 63.37 42.68
C GLU A 66 31.21 63.85 43.68
N LEU A 67 32.50 63.75 43.32
CA LEU A 67 33.64 64.15 44.16
C LEU A 67 34.06 65.61 43.98
N LEU A 68 33.49 66.33 43.00
CA LEU A 68 33.89 67.68 42.63
C LEU A 68 32.87 68.71 43.08
N GLU A 69 33.37 69.79 43.67
CA GLU A 69 32.56 70.96 43.98
C GLU A 69 32.38 71.79 42.69
N ASN A 70 31.16 71.84 42.15
CA ASN A 70 30.81 72.49 40.88
C ASN A 70 31.38 71.78 39.62
N PRO A 71 30.88 70.57 39.30
CA PRO A 71 31.36 69.77 38.16
C PRO A 71 31.28 70.50 36.81
N ASP A 72 30.29 71.38 36.64
CA ASP A 72 30.08 72.15 35.40
C ASP A 72 31.26 73.08 35.05
N LEU A 73 32.02 73.54 36.06
CA LEU A 73 33.19 74.41 35.84
C LEU A 73 34.42 73.65 35.34
N HIS A 74 34.40 72.32 35.41
CA HIS A 74 35.55 71.47 35.10
C HIS A 74 35.41 70.70 33.79
N VAL A 75 34.29 70.85 33.08
CA VAL A 75 34.00 70.12 31.83
C VAL A 75 35.13 70.25 30.80
N ASP A 76 35.61 71.48 30.56
CA ASP A 76 36.70 71.72 29.60
C ASP A 76 38.05 71.12 30.05
N SER A 77 38.29 71.08 31.37
CA SER A 77 39.49 70.46 31.95
C SER A 77 39.46 68.94 31.75
N PHE A 78 38.31 68.30 31.95
CA PHE A 78 38.14 66.86 31.71
C PHE A 78 38.36 66.50 30.25
N ARG A 79 37.73 67.22 29.33
CA ARG A 79 37.93 66.99 27.88
C ARG A 79 39.41 67.08 27.49
N THR A 80 40.10 68.11 28.00
CA THR A 80 41.53 68.33 27.72
C THR A 80 42.41 67.20 28.28
N ILE A 81 42.14 66.74 29.52
CA ILE A 81 42.89 65.66 30.16
C ILE A 81 42.61 64.30 29.52
N ASN A 82 41.35 64.02 29.15
CA ASN A 82 40.97 62.79 28.45
C ASN A 82 41.67 62.70 27.10
N LEU A 83 41.60 63.78 26.31
CA LEU A 83 42.30 63.86 25.03
C LEU A 83 43.81 63.66 25.20
N PHE A 84 44.42 64.29 26.20
CA PHE A 84 45.83 64.11 26.52
C PHE A 84 46.19 62.64 26.82
N HIS A 85 45.39 61.94 27.63
CA HIS A 85 45.64 60.52 27.92
C HIS A 85 45.52 59.65 26.68
N LYS A 86 44.53 59.90 25.82
CA LYS A 86 44.33 59.15 24.57
C LYS A 86 45.43 59.36 23.56
N ILE A 87 45.89 60.60 23.40
CA ILE A 87 47.08 60.90 22.58
C ILE A 87 48.29 60.15 23.12
N ARG A 88 48.48 60.09 24.45
CA ARG A 88 49.60 59.34 25.05
C ARG A 88 49.51 57.83 24.84
N GLU A 89 48.32 57.24 24.93
CA GLU A 89 48.09 55.83 24.64
C GLU A 89 48.45 55.52 23.17
N MET A 90 47.96 56.34 22.24
CA MET A 90 48.28 56.22 20.81
C MET A 90 49.79 56.36 20.55
N LEU A 91 50.43 57.39 21.10
CA LEU A 91 51.87 57.62 20.90
C LEU A 91 52.74 56.53 21.56
N ALA A 92 52.27 55.93 22.66
CA ALA A 92 52.93 54.77 23.28
C ALA A 92 52.82 53.53 22.39
N ALA A 93 51.67 53.29 21.74
CA ALA A 93 51.49 52.20 20.79
C ALA A 93 52.36 52.35 19.52
N LEU A 94 52.72 53.58 19.16
CA LEU A 94 53.60 53.92 18.05
C LEU A 94 55.10 53.98 18.43
N ASP A 95 55.45 53.66 19.68
CA ASP A 95 56.81 53.75 20.23
C ASP A 95 57.48 55.13 19.98
N CYS A 96 56.73 56.21 20.17
CA CYS A 96 57.24 57.56 20.00
C CYS A 96 58.31 57.88 21.07
N PRO A 97 59.52 58.33 20.67
CA PRO A 97 60.63 58.54 21.60
C PRO A 97 60.48 59.82 22.45
N GLU A 98 59.71 60.81 21.98
CA GLU A 98 59.45 62.04 22.73
C GLU A 98 58.25 61.87 23.68
N ILE A 99 58.41 62.37 24.90
CA ILE A 99 57.35 62.37 25.90
C ILE A 99 56.35 63.48 25.54
N PHE A 100 55.16 63.09 25.10
CA PHE A 100 54.04 64.02 24.97
C PHE A 100 53.60 64.52 26.35
N THR A 101 53.60 65.84 26.52
CA THR A 101 53.26 66.53 27.76
C THR A 101 52.00 67.37 27.58
N LEU A 102 51.28 67.66 28.67
CA LEU A 102 50.08 68.50 28.60
C LEU A 102 50.36 69.89 28.01
N ARG A 103 51.62 70.35 28.10
CA ARG A 103 52.11 71.57 27.47
C ARG A 103 51.96 71.54 25.95
N ASP A 104 52.09 70.38 25.33
CA ASP A 104 52.00 70.23 23.87
C ASP A 104 50.56 70.43 23.37
N LEU A 105 49.58 70.30 24.26
CA LEU A 105 48.17 70.58 23.97
C LEU A 105 47.79 72.03 24.34
N ILE A 106 48.22 72.52 25.51
CA ILE A 106 47.84 73.84 26.03
C ILE A 106 48.68 74.98 25.43
N LYS A 107 49.94 74.72 25.09
CA LYS A 107 50.89 75.68 24.52
C LYS A 107 51.79 74.97 23.50
N PRO A 108 51.25 74.61 22.33
CA PRO A 108 51.98 73.84 21.34
C PRO A 108 53.21 74.60 20.83
N GLU A 109 54.33 73.88 20.70
CA GLU A 109 55.59 74.39 20.14
C GLU A 109 55.80 73.78 18.74
N PRO A 110 56.09 74.60 17.70
CA PRO A 110 56.08 74.18 16.30
C PRO A 110 57.10 73.08 15.97
N ASP A 111 58.20 72.99 16.73
CA ASP A 111 59.24 71.99 16.51
C ASP A 111 58.84 70.61 17.05
N ARG A 112 58.00 70.54 18.10
CA ARG A 112 57.59 69.28 18.75
C ARG A 112 56.47 68.55 18.02
N THR A 113 55.64 69.27 17.26
CA THR A 113 54.52 68.69 16.51
C THR A 113 54.95 67.99 15.21
N ARG A 114 56.24 68.07 14.83
CA ARG A 114 56.74 67.70 13.50
C ARG A 114 57.52 66.39 13.43
N ASP A 115 57.73 65.73 14.57
CA ASP A 115 58.70 64.64 14.65
C ASP A 115 58.04 63.25 14.64
N THR A 116 57.83 62.69 13.44
CA THR A 116 57.21 61.37 13.25
C THR A 116 58.00 60.51 12.25
N LYS A 117 58.40 59.31 12.70
CA LYS A 117 59.17 58.33 11.93
C LYS A 117 58.32 57.65 10.84
N LEU A 118 58.07 58.33 9.72
CA LEU A 118 57.38 57.75 8.54
C LEU A 118 58.03 56.45 8.00
N ASN A 119 59.36 56.34 8.09
CA ASN A 119 60.06 55.16 7.59
C ASN A 119 59.76 53.88 8.40
N ALA A 120 59.30 54.02 9.65
CA ALA A 120 58.95 52.88 10.51
C ALA A 120 57.55 52.35 10.21
N ILE A 121 56.62 53.20 9.73
CA ILE A 121 55.24 52.82 9.43
C ILE A 121 55.04 52.32 7.99
N ARG A 122 55.98 52.61 7.08
CA ARG A 122 55.92 52.19 5.67
C ARG A 122 55.63 50.69 5.46
N PRO A 123 56.31 49.74 6.16
CA PRO A 123 56.01 48.31 5.98
C PRO A 123 54.57 47.96 6.38
N THR A 124 54.04 48.59 7.42
CA THR A 124 52.65 48.40 7.86
C THR A 124 51.65 48.96 6.84
N VAL A 125 51.96 50.10 6.23
CA VAL A 125 51.14 50.68 5.16
C VAL A 125 51.12 49.76 3.93
N GLU A 126 52.26 49.21 3.52
CA GLU A 126 52.35 48.25 2.41
C GLU A 126 51.56 46.96 2.70
N GLU A 127 51.63 46.43 3.92
CA GLU A 127 50.82 45.26 4.33
C GLU A 127 49.31 45.56 4.31
N LEU A 128 48.89 46.74 4.80
CA LEU A 128 47.50 47.17 4.75
C LEU A 128 46.97 47.30 3.31
N THR A 129 47.79 47.81 2.38
CA THR A 129 47.39 47.87 0.95
C THR A 129 47.15 46.49 0.35
N LEU A 130 47.99 45.50 0.67
CA LEU A 130 47.80 44.12 0.22
C LEU A 130 46.53 43.48 0.81
N ILE A 131 46.24 43.76 2.08
CA ILE A 131 45.01 43.27 2.74
C ILE A 131 43.78 43.88 2.07
N ASP A 132 43.81 45.16 1.73
CA ASP A 132 42.67 45.82 1.06
C ASP A 132 42.45 45.28 -0.36
N GLU A 133 43.52 45.02 -1.13
CA GLU A 133 43.43 44.35 -2.43
C GLU A 133 42.83 42.93 -2.33
N GLN A 134 43.23 42.16 -1.31
CA GLN A 134 42.66 40.84 -1.05
C GLN A 134 41.18 40.93 -0.67
N ARG A 135 40.81 41.88 0.18
CA ARG A 135 39.43 42.15 0.58
C ARG A 135 38.57 42.47 -0.65
N LEU A 136 39.01 43.40 -1.50
CA LEU A 136 38.29 43.76 -2.72
C LEU A 136 38.11 42.56 -3.66
N THR A 137 39.13 41.70 -3.77
CA THR A 137 39.06 40.48 -4.58
C THR A 137 38.02 39.49 -4.02
N LEU A 138 37.98 39.32 -2.69
CA LEU A 138 37.00 38.47 -2.02
C LEU A 138 35.59 39.04 -2.14
N ASP A 139 35.41 40.35 -1.97
CA ASP A 139 34.11 41.02 -2.11
C ASP A 139 33.57 40.88 -3.55
N ALA A 140 34.44 40.98 -4.56
CA ALA A 140 34.08 40.70 -5.95
C ALA A 140 33.66 39.24 -6.15
N ARG A 141 34.38 38.29 -5.55
CA ARG A 141 34.04 36.86 -5.64
C ARG A 141 32.72 36.53 -4.94
N ILE A 142 32.46 37.12 -3.77
CA ILE A 142 31.20 36.99 -3.04
C ILE A 142 30.05 37.55 -3.90
N SER A 143 30.25 38.71 -4.49
CA SER A 143 29.23 39.33 -5.37
C SER A 143 28.93 38.45 -6.58
N GLN A 144 29.95 37.86 -7.20
CA GLN A 144 29.77 36.91 -8.29
C GLN A 144 28.95 35.68 -7.85
N LEU A 145 29.36 35.03 -6.75
CA LEU A 145 28.68 33.82 -6.25
C LEU A 145 27.23 34.10 -5.85
N ASN A 146 26.95 35.27 -5.25
CA ASN A 146 25.60 35.69 -4.93
C ASN A 146 24.75 35.88 -6.21
N GLY A 147 25.34 36.40 -7.29
CA GLY A 147 24.70 36.47 -8.60
C GLY A 147 24.36 35.08 -9.16
N GLU A 148 25.31 34.14 -9.13
CA GLU A 148 25.11 32.75 -9.58
C GLU A 148 24.01 32.04 -8.77
N ILE A 149 23.97 32.25 -7.45
CA ILE A 149 22.92 31.72 -6.57
C ILE A 149 21.55 32.31 -6.94
N ALA A 150 21.48 33.61 -7.21
CA ALA A 150 20.23 34.26 -7.59
C ALA A 150 19.68 33.72 -8.92
N GLU A 151 20.55 33.52 -9.92
CA GLU A 151 20.17 32.95 -11.21
C GLU A 151 19.66 31.50 -11.06
N GLN A 152 20.38 30.66 -10.30
CA GLN A 152 19.95 29.29 -10.02
C GLN A 152 18.60 29.23 -9.28
N ASN A 153 18.39 30.12 -8.32
CA ASN A 153 17.12 30.22 -7.62
C ASN A 153 16.00 30.59 -8.58
N GLU A 154 16.21 31.56 -9.47
CA GLU A 154 15.22 31.97 -10.45
C GLU A 154 14.87 30.82 -11.41
N LEU A 155 15.87 30.08 -11.91
CA LEU A 155 15.64 28.89 -12.73
C LEU A 155 14.79 27.85 -11.99
N ARG A 156 15.11 27.56 -10.72
CA ARG A 156 14.33 26.63 -9.91
C ARG A 156 12.88 27.09 -9.71
N GLU A 157 12.65 28.39 -9.45
CA GLU A 157 11.29 28.92 -9.31
C GLU A 157 10.49 28.83 -10.61
N ARG A 158 11.14 28.99 -11.77
CA ARG A 158 10.50 28.80 -13.08
C ARG A 158 10.16 27.34 -13.36
N GLU A 159 10.97 26.40 -12.89
CA GLU A 159 10.75 24.95 -13.06
C GLU A 159 9.75 24.37 -12.05
N MET A 160 9.61 24.99 -10.87
CA MET A 160 8.69 24.58 -9.80
C MET A 160 7.25 24.28 -10.27
N PRO A 161 6.57 25.13 -11.07
CA PRO A 161 5.22 24.83 -11.54
C PRO A 161 5.15 23.57 -12.41
N LEU A 162 6.17 23.31 -13.24
CA LEU A 162 6.23 22.11 -14.08
C LEU A 162 6.38 20.85 -13.22
N VAL A 163 7.20 20.92 -12.17
CA VAL A 163 7.34 19.83 -11.20
C VAL A 163 6.01 19.57 -10.49
N GLN A 164 5.31 20.62 -10.05
CA GLN A 164 4.01 20.50 -9.40
C GLN A 164 2.95 19.89 -10.32
N GLU A 165 2.92 20.26 -11.60
CA GLU A 165 2.02 19.68 -12.60
C GLU A 165 2.30 18.18 -12.83
N ILE A 166 3.58 17.80 -12.97
CA ILE A 166 3.98 16.40 -13.09
C ILE A 166 3.57 15.61 -11.83
N ASP A 167 3.78 16.17 -10.64
CA ASP A 167 3.37 15.54 -9.39
C ASP A 167 1.85 15.37 -9.27
N SER A 168 1.05 16.34 -9.72
CA SER A 168 -0.41 16.16 -9.79
C SER A 168 -0.79 15.06 -10.76
N ASN A 169 -0.18 15.03 -11.95
CA ASN A 169 -0.45 14.00 -12.95
C ASN A 169 -0.09 12.60 -12.43
N VAL A 170 1.05 12.46 -11.73
CA VAL A 170 1.45 11.20 -11.09
C VAL A 170 0.44 10.77 -10.03
N LYS A 171 -0.07 11.70 -9.21
CA LYS A 171 -1.10 11.41 -8.20
C LYS A 171 -2.40 10.92 -8.84
N GLU A 172 -2.86 11.60 -9.89
CA GLU A 172 -4.08 11.21 -10.64
C GLU A 172 -3.93 9.83 -11.30
N LEU A 173 -2.79 9.56 -11.93
CA LEU A 173 -2.51 8.26 -12.53
C LEU A 173 -2.49 7.14 -11.48
N ARG A 174 -1.89 7.38 -10.31
CA ARG A 174 -1.90 6.42 -9.20
C ARG A 174 -3.31 6.14 -8.69
N GLN A 175 -4.15 7.17 -8.57
CA GLN A 175 -5.56 7.00 -8.20
C GLN A 175 -6.33 6.21 -9.25
N THR A 176 -6.11 6.50 -10.54
CA THR A 176 -6.74 5.78 -11.66
C THR A 176 -6.35 4.31 -11.67
N ILE A 177 -5.06 3.99 -11.49
CA ILE A 177 -4.58 2.61 -11.37
C ILE A 177 -5.25 1.89 -10.20
N SER A 178 -5.34 2.53 -9.04
CA SER A 178 -6.02 1.97 -7.87
C SER A 178 -7.51 1.68 -8.16
N GLY A 179 -8.21 2.62 -8.80
CA GLY A 179 -9.60 2.46 -9.21
C GLY A 179 -9.80 1.30 -10.20
N LEU A 180 -8.95 1.22 -11.23
CA LEU A 180 -8.98 0.14 -12.22
C LEU A 180 -8.67 -1.23 -11.59
N ASN A 181 -7.73 -1.32 -10.66
CA ASN A 181 -7.43 -2.55 -9.93
C ASN A 181 -8.64 -3.02 -9.11
N ASN A 182 -9.32 -2.11 -8.42
CA ASN A 182 -10.54 -2.42 -7.67
C ASN A 182 -11.65 -2.90 -8.61
N HIS A 183 -11.83 -2.25 -9.76
CA HIS A 183 -12.81 -2.66 -10.76
C HIS A 183 -12.48 -4.05 -11.33
N GLN A 184 -11.21 -4.31 -11.66
CA GLN A 184 -10.75 -5.61 -12.12
C GLN A 184 -11.02 -6.72 -11.09
N MET A 185 -10.80 -6.45 -9.81
CA MET A 185 -11.10 -7.41 -8.72
C MET A 185 -12.61 -7.69 -8.61
N SER A 186 -13.44 -6.66 -8.71
CA SER A 186 -14.91 -6.81 -8.73
C SER A 186 -15.38 -7.64 -9.93
N LEU A 187 -14.87 -7.35 -11.13
CA LEU A 187 -15.17 -8.12 -12.34
C LEU A 187 -14.74 -9.59 -12.20
N LYS A 188 -13.54 -9.85 -11.67
CA LYS A 188 -13.07 -11.23 -11.40
C LYS A 188 -14.00 -11.96 -10.43
N ALA A 189 -14.48 -11.29 -9.39
CA ALA A 189 -15.46 -11.86 -8.46
C ALA A 189 -16.80 -12.17 -9.15
N SER A 190 -17.29 -11.25 -10.01
CA SER A 190 -18.52 -11.45 -10.79
C SER A 190 -18.38 -12.63 -11.76
N ILE A 191 -17.26 -12.75 -12.47
CA ILE A 191 -16.97 -13.87 -13.37
C ILE A 191 -16.99 -15.20 -12.61
N ARG A 192 -16.38 -15.26 -11.41
CA ARG A 192 -16.42 -16.47 -10.56
C ARG A 192 -17.87 -16.83 -10.18
N LYS A 193 -18.67 -15.85 -9.77
CA LYS A 193 -20.10 -16.08 -9.44
C LYS A 193 -20.91 -16.59 -10.64
N LEU A 194 -20.69 -16.02 -11.82
CA LEU A 194 -21.37 -16.45 -13.04
C LEU A 194 -20.97 -17.87 -13.45
N LYS A 195 -19.69 -18.22 -13.32
CA LYS A 195 -19.22 -19.59 -13.56
C LYS A 195 -19.85 -20.60 -12.59
N GLU A 196 -20.01 -20.23 -11.32
CA GLU A 196 -20.68 -21.10 -10.36
C GLU A 196 -22.14 -21.34 -10.71
N ARG A 197 -22.88 -20.27 -11.04
CA ARG A 197 -24.27 -20.42 -11.52
C ARG A 197 -24.38 -21.23 -12.81
N ALA A 198 -23.41 -21.12 -13.71
CA ALA A 198 -23.38 -21.92 -14.93
C ALA A 198 -23.28 -23.42 -14.59
N LYS A 199 -22.37 -23.79 -13.68
CA LYS A 199 -22.26 -25.18 -13.19
C LYS A 199 -23.53 -25.66 -12.51
N GLU A 200 -24.12 -24.84 -11.63
CA GLU A 200 -25.39 -25.19 -10.97
C GLU A 200 -26.52 -25.43 -11.97
N MET A 201 -26.56 -24.66 -13.07
CA MET A 201 -27.54 -24.87 -14.14
C MET A 201 -27.23 -26.15 -14.93
N ASP A 202 -25.97 -26.42 -15.26
CA ASP A 202 -25.56 -27.66 -15.96
C ASP A 202 -25.91 -28.91 -15.15
N GLU A 203 -25.74 -28.87 -13.82
CA GLU A 203 -26.16 -29.92 -12.89
C GLU A 203 -27.69 -30.09 -12.90
N LYS A 204 -28.45 -28.99 -12.87
CA LYS A 204 -29.92 -29.03 -12.96
C LYS A 204 -30.40 -29.61 -14.29
N ILE A 205 -29.75 -29.25 -15.39
CA ILE A 205 -30.04 -29.80 -16.73
C ILE A 205 -29.79 -31.30 -16.72
N SER A 206 -28.61 -31.74 -16.25
CA SER A 206 -28.25 -33.16 -16.17
C SER A 206 -29.24 -33.96 -15.31
N ASN A 207 -29.67 -33.40 -14.18
CA ASN A 207 -30.69 -34.01 -13.31
C ASN A 207 -32.06 -34.10 -13.99
N ALA A 208 -32.46 -33.05 -14.72
CA ALA A 208 -33.72 -33.03 -15.47
C ALA A 208 -33.71 -34.04 -16.63
N ASP A 209 -32.59 -34.15 -17.34
CA ASP A 209 -32.41 -35.14 -18.41
C ASP A 209 -32.49 -36.57 -17.87
N PHE A 210 -31.85 -36.83 -16.73
CA PHE A 210 -31.96 -38.13 -16.06
C PHE A 210 -33.41 -38.45 -15.66
N ALA A 211 -34.11 -37.50 -15.04
CA ALA A 211 -35.51 -37.66 -14.67
C ALA A 211 -36.42 -37.87 -15.89
N LEU A 212 -36.15 -37.18 -17.01
CA LEU A 212 -36.87 -37.36 -18.26
C LEU A 212 -36.67 -38.77 -18.82
N VAL A 213 -35.43 -39.26 -18.86
CA VAL A 213 -35.12 -40.62 -19.30
C VAL A 213 -35.84 -41.66 -18.43
N GLN A 214 -35.83 -41.47 -17.11
CA GLN A 214 -36.56 -42.34 -16.19
C GLN A 214 -38.07 -42.31 -16.46
N ALA A 215 -38.66 -41.13 -16.61
CA ALA A 215 -40.08 -40.98 -16.93
C ALA A 215 -40.45 -41.62 -18.27
N VAL A 216 -39.59 -41.52 -19.30
CA VAL A 216 -39.79 -42.18 -20.60
C VAL A 216 -39.74 -43.71 -20.43
N HIS A 217 -38.80 -44.23 -19.66
CA HIS A 217 -38.69 -45.66 -19.36
C HIS A 217 -39.94 -46.18 -18.62
N ASP A 218 -40.37 -45.46 -17.58
CA ASP A 218 -41.58 -45.79 -16.82
C ASP A 218 -42.83 -45.71 -17.71
N ASN A 219 -42.92 -44.72 -18.61
CA ASN A 219 -44.01 -44.63 -19.58
C ASN A 219 -44.04 -45.84 -20.51
N ALA A 220 -42.89 -46.30 -21.01
CA ALA A 220 -42.80 -47.50 -21.84
C ALA A 220 -43.21 -48.76 -21.05
N ASN A 221 -42.78 -48.88 -19.79
CA ASN A 221 -43.17 -49.96 -18.89
C ASN A 221 -44.68 -49.97 -18.57
N LEU A 222 -45.30 -48.80 -18.43
CA LEU A 222 -46.74 -48.70 -18.25
C LEU A 222 -47.49 -49.02 -19.54
N ARG A 223 -47.02 -48.53 -20.69
CA ARG A 223 -47.59 -48.84 -22.01
C ARG A 223 -47.58 -50.34 -22.31
N SER A 224 -46.58 -51.10 -21.86
CA SER A 224 -46.56 -52.56 -22.05
C SER A 224 -47.59 -53.30 -21.21
N LYS A 225 -48.02 -52.72 -20.07
CA LYS A 225 -49.10 -53.24 -19.22
C LYS A 225 -50.50 -52.90 -19.75
N ILE A 226 -50.61 -51.93 -20.65
CA ILE A 226 -51.89 -51.59 -21.28
C ILE A 226 -52.22 -52.65 -22.34
N VAL A 227 -53.45 -53.17 -22.29
CA VAL A 227 -53.98 -54.06 -23.30
C VAL A 227 -53.98 -53.36 -24.66
N GLN A 228 -53.15 -53.83 -25.59
CA GLN A 228 -52.96 -53.18 -26.89
C GLN A 228 -54.17 -53.31 -27.84
N SER A 229 -54.98 -54.36 -27.67
CA SER A 229 -56.20 -54.56 -28.47
C SER A 229 -57.30 -55.20 -27.64
N PRO A 230 -58.09 -54.37 -26.93
CA PRO A 230 -59.21 -54.84 -26.10
C PRO A 230 -60.21 -55.67 -26.89
N ASP A 231 -60.53 -55.24 -28.11
CA ASP A 231 -61.50 -55.92 -28.97
C ASP A 231 -61.07 -57.34 -29.34
N LYS A 232 -59.78 -57.56 -29.60
CA LYS A 232 -59.24 -58.91 -29.89
C LYS A 232 -59.31 -59.81 -28.67
N LEU A 233 -58.98 -59.30 -27.48
CA LEU A 233 -59.12 -60.07 -26.23
C LEU A 233 -60.59 -60.38 -25.94
N GLN A 234 -61.48 -59.41 -26.13
CA GLN A 234 -62.91 -59.60 -25.93
C GLN A 234 -63.47 -60.64 -26.91
N LYS A 235 -63.09 -60.57 -28.18
CA LYS A 235 -63.51 -61.56 -29.19
C LYS A 235 -63.01 -62.97 -28.85
N ALA A 236 -61.73 -63.13 -28.51
CA ALA A 236 -61.18 -64.42 -28.10
C ALA A 236 -61.85 -64.98 -26.83
N LEU A 237 -62.25 -64.10 -25.91
CA LEU A 237 -62.96 -64.48 -24.68
C LEU A 237 -64.39 -64.94 -24.99
N GLU A 238 -65.12 -64.23 -25.85
CA GLU A 238 -66.44 -64.64 -26.32
C GLU A 238 -66.39 -65.94 -27.14
N GLU A 239 -65.38 -66.12 -28.00
CA GLU A 239 -65.11 -67.38 -28.71
C GLU A 239 -64.81 -68.54 -27.73
N LYS A 240 -64.00 -68.30 -26.68
CA LYS A 240 -63.74 -69.33 -25.67
C LYS A 240 -65.00 -69.68 -24.88
N LYS A 241 -65.86 -68.70 -24.57
CA LYS A 241 -67.16 -68.93 -23.93
C LYS A 241 -68.09 -69.76 -24.82
N SER A 242 -68.13 -69.47 -26.13
CA SER A 242 -68.95 -70.26 -27.06
C SER A 242 -68.45 -71.70 -27.14
N VAL A 243 -67.14 -71.92 -27.26
CA VAL A 243 -66.54 -73.27 -27.23
C VAL A 243 -66.83 -73.98 -25.90
N GLN A 244 -66.73 -73.29 -24.76
CA GLN A 244 -67.07 -73.88 -23.46
C GLN A 244 -68.55 -74.27 -23.37
N ALA A 245 -69.45 -73.45 -23.91
CA ALA A 245 -70.87 -73.76 -23.97
C ALA A 245 -71.16 -74.99 -24.85
N GLU A 246 -70.48 -75.09 -26.00
CA GLU A 246 -70.54 -76.26 -26.88
C GLU A 246 -70.04 -77.53 -26.18
N ILE A 247 -68.89 -77.48 -25.50
CA ILE A 247 -68.35 -78.60 -24.72
C ILE A 247 -69.34 -79.04 -23.63
N ARG A 248 -69.91 -78.09 -22.86
CA ARG A 248 -70.92 -78.40 -21.84
C ARG A 248 -72.19 -79.02 -22.43
N ASN A 249 -72.62 -78.58 -23.61
CA ASN A 249 -73.77 -79.15 -24.29
C ASN A 249 -73.47 -80.56 -24.82
N ALA A 250 -72.28 -80.78 -25.39
CA ALA A 250 -71.81 -82.09 -25.81
C ALA A 250 -71.66 -83.06 -24.63
N GLU A 251 -71.13 -82.59 -23.50
CA GLU A 251 -71.07 -83.33 -22.24
C GLU A 251 -72.48 -83.73 -21.77
N ARG A 252 -73.43 -82.79 -21.78
CA ARG A 252 -74.83 -83.08 -21.42
C ARG A 252 -75.47 -84.09 -22.35
N ALA A 253 -75.23 -83.99 -23.66
CA ALA A 253 -75.73 -84.93 -24.66
C ALA A 253 -75.11 -86.33 -24.50
N ALA A 254 -73.80 -86.40 -24.24
CA ALA A 254 -73.10 -87.65 -23.94
C ALA A 254 -73.62 -88.29 -22.64
N MET A 255 -73.86 -87.49 -21.60
CA MET A 255 -74.45 -87.94 -20.34
C MET A 255 -75.87 -88.49 -20.55
N GLN A 256 -76.71 -87.79 -21.30
CA GLN A 256 -78.04 -88.29 -21.66
C GLN A 256 -77.99 -89.58 -22.49
N SER A 257 -77.06 -89.68 -23.45
CA SER A 257 -76.85 -90.91 -24.21
C SER A 257 -76.38 -92.06 -23.32
N PHE A 258 -75.48 -91.80 -22.37
CA PHE A 258 -75.04 -92.78 -21.39
C PHE A 258 -76.20 -93.25 -20.51
N GLN A 259 -77.01 -92.32 -19.99
CA GLN A 259 -78.21 -92.64 -19.22
C GLN A 259 -79.21 -93.47 -20.03
N ASN A 260 -79.46 -93.12 -21.29
CA ASN A 260 -80.33 -93.89 -22.18
C ASN A 260 -79.79 -95.30 -22.45
N LYS A 261 -78.49 -95.44 -22.73
CA LYS A 261 -77.86 -96.76 -22.89
C LYS A 261 -77.93 -97.58 -21.62
N THR A 262 -77.71 -96.95 -20.46
CA THR A 262 -77.82 -97.59 -19.14
C THR A 262 -79.25 -98.07 -18.90
N ALA A 263 -80.25 -97.25 -19.20
CA ALA A 263 -81.66 -97.61 -19.08
C ALA A 263 -82.05 -98.76 -20.03
N ILE A 264 -81.55 -98.74 -21.29
CA ILE A 264 -81.74 -99.86 -22.23
C ILE A 264 -81.09 -101.13 -21.68
N LEU A 265 -79.86 -101.04 -21.17
CA LEU A 265 -79.16 -102.17 -20.56
C LEU A 265 -79.92 -102.72 -19.34
N GLU A 266 -80.52 -101.84 -18.53
CA GLU A 266 -81.37 -102.21 -17.40
C GLU A 266 -82.67 -102.90 -17.84
N VAL A 267 -83.27 -102.48 -18.96
CA VAL A 267 -84.40 -103.20 -19.57
C VAL A 267 -83.96 -104.57 -20.07
N TYR A 268 -82.82 -104.66 -20.76
CA TYR A 268 -82.30 -105.94 -21.25
C TYR A 268 -81.90 -106.91 -20.13
N THR A 269 -81.33 -106.42 -19.02
CA THR A 269 -81.06 -107.28 -17.86
C THR A 269 -82.37 -107.72 -17.20
N LYS A 270 -83.39 -106.86 -17.12
CA LYS A 270 -84.72 -107.23 -16.63
C LYS A 270 -85.44 -108.23 -17.55
N THR A 271 -85.34 -108.11 -18.88
CA THR A 271 -85.90 -109.09 -19.83
C THR A 271 -85.09 -110.36 -19.91
N ALA A 272 -83.76 -110.32 -19.75
CA ALA A 272 -82.93 -111.53 -19.62
C ALA A 272 -83.21 -112.28 -18.31
N ILE A 273 -83.53 -111.57 -17.22
CA ILE A 273 -84.03 -112.18 -15.98
C ILE A 273 -85.43 -112.77 -16.18
N HIS A 274 -86.27 -112.17 -17.02
CA HIS A 274 -87.60 -112.69 -17.35
C HIS A 274 -87.55 -113.89 -18.32
N ASP A 275 -86.65 -113.90 -19.30
CA ASP A 275 -86.47 -114.99 -20.28
C ASP A 275 -85.67 -116.18 -19.71
N TRP A 276 -84.80 -115.96 -18.72
CA TRP A 276 -84.09 -117.04 -18.02
C TRP A 276 -84.93 -117.73 -16.93
N ALA A 277 -86.16 -117.27 -16.67
CA ALA A 277 -87.08 -117.91 -15.73
C ALA A 277 -88.00 -118.96 -16.39
N CYS A 278 -88.01 -119.09 -17.72
CA CYS A 278 -88.94 -119.97 -18.45
C CYS A 278 -88.26 -120.89 -19.49
N SER A 279 -87.23 -121.67 -19.12
CA SER A 279 -86.95 -122.99 -19.73
C SER A 279 -85.75 -123.73 -19.10
N VAL A 280 -86.08 -124.66 -18.18
CA VAL A 280 -85.46 -125.99 -17.94
C VAL A 280 -83.93 -126.06 -17.63
N PRO A 281 -83.34 -127.22 -17.24
CA PRO A 281 -82.56 -127.36 -16.01
C PRO A 281 -81.06 -127.60 -16.25
N TYR A 282 -80.29 -127.65 -15.15
CA TYR A 282 -79.01 -128.38 -14.98
C TYR A 282 -78.05 -128.44 -16.17
N ILE A 283 -76.91 -127.73 -16.07
CA ILE A 283 -75.57 -128.24 -16.46
C ILE A 283 -74.52 -127.49 -15.62
N SER A 284 -73.69 -128.26 -14.91
CA SER A 284 -72.41 -127.82 -14.38
C SER A 284 -71.34 -127.90 -15.47
N VAL A 285 -70.53 -126.86 -15.69
CA VAL A 285 -69.16 -126.99 -16.21
C VAL A 285 -68.25 -125.93 -15.61
N SER A 286 -67.06 -126.39 -15.27
CA SER A 286 -65.97 -125.78 -14.53
C SER A 286 -65.19 -124.68 -15.27
N ALA A 287 -64.67 -123.74 -14.46
CA ALA A 287 -63.35 -123.09 -14.49
C ALA A 287 -62.76 -122.59 -15.83
N VAL A 288 -62.55 -121.26 -15.94
CA VAL A 288 -61.31 -120.69 -16.50
C VAL A 288 -60.90 -119.43 -15.71
N LYS A 289 -59.66 -119.47 -15.24
CA LYS A 289 -58.85 -118.45 -14.59
C LYS A 289 -58.08 -117.67 -15.67
N ILE A 290 -57.89 -116.36 -15.54
CA ILE A 290 -56.71 -115.57 -16.03
C ILE A 290 -56.83 -114.09 -15.57
N PRO A 291 -55.71 -113.36 -15.38
CA PRO A 291 -55.54 -112.35 -14.32
C PRO A 291 -55.16 -110.92 -14.78
N GLY A 292 -55.40 -109.93 -13.90
CA GLY A 292 -54.63 -108.67 -13.69
C GLY A 292 -54.45 -107.67 -14.86
N PRO A 293 -53.74 -106.53 -14.68
CA PRO A 293 -53.22 -105.88 -13.46
C PRO A 293 -53.74 -104.42 -13.28
N SER A 294 -53.81 -103.86 -12.07
CA SER A 294 -52.79 -102.99 -11.42
C SER A 294 -51.97 -102.08 -12.34
N ILE A 295 -52.14 -100.76 -12.20
CA ILE A 295 -51.04 -99.78 -12.26
C ILE A 295 -51.12 -98.87 -11.03
N VAL A 296 -50.13 -99.05 -10.18
CA VAL A 296 -49.64 -98.12 -9.15
C VAL A 296 -48.65 -97.19 -9.84
N LEU A 297 -48.72 -95.89 -9.55
CA LEU A 297 -47.57 -94.99 -9.68
C LEU A 297 -47.50 -94.12 -8.41
N THR A 298 -46.66 -94.59 -7.50
CA THR A 298 -46.01 -93.82 -6.42
C THR A 298 -44.81 -93.07 -6.97
N MET A 299 -44.64 -91.81 -6.57
CA MET A 299 -43.43 -91.24 -5.91
C MET A 299 -43.61 -89.70 -5.87
N GLN A 300 -43.67 -89.05 -4.70
CA GLN A 300 -42.54 -88.72 -3.79
C GLN A 300 -41.63 -87.67 -4.46
N GLY A 301 -41.31 -86.49 -3.93
CA GLY A 301 -41.46 -85.84 -2.62
C GLY A 301 -40.47 -84.65 -2.60
N ILE A 302 -40.19 -84.11 -1.40
CA ILE A 302 -39.17 -83.09 -1.03
C ILE A 302 -39.70 -81.64 -1.11
N MET A 303 -40.09 -80.97 0.01
CA MET A 303 -39.29 -80.35 1.10
C MET A 303 -38.31 -79.28 0.57
N SER A 304 -38.03 -78.08 1.12
CA SER A 304 -38.20 -77.35 2.37
C SER A 304 -38.04 -75.84 2.00
N SER A 305 -38.72 -74.86 2.61
CA SER A 305 -38.50 -74.19 3.91
C SER A 305 -37.29 -73.24 4.05
N SER A 306 -37.50 -72.20 4.87
CA SER A 306 -36.60 -71.17 5.48
C SER A 306 -36.14 -70.00 4.58
N GLU A 307 -36.49 -68.74 4.86
CA GLU A 307 -36.15 -67.83 5.99
C GLU A 307 -34.75 -67.20 5.90
N GLY A 308 -34.65 -65.90 6.23
CA GLY A 308 -33.45 -65.35 6.88
C GLY A 308 -32.92 -64.00 6.41
N LEU A 309 -33.15 -62.96 7.24
CA LEU A 309 -32.48 -61.65 7.28
C LEU A 309 -30.95 -61.76 7.56
N HIS A 310 -30.14 -60.74 7.19
CA HIS A 310 -29.53 -59.72 8.10
C HIS A 310 -28.30 -58.96 7.54
N THR A 311 -28.21 -57.66 7.89
CA THR A 311 -27.02 -56.82 8.28
C THR A 311 -25.84 -56.64 7.32
N SER A 312 -24.92 -55.66 7.42
CA SER A 312 -24.74 -54.30 7.98
C SER A 312 -23.29 -53.90 7.63
N ASP A 313 -23.04 -52.60 7.46
CA ASP A 313 -21.79 -51.85 7.71
C ASP A 313 -20.40 -52.31 7.21
N THR A 314 -19.67 -51.36 6.62
CA THR A 314 -18.23 -51.17 6.89
C THR A 314 -17.76 -49.78 6.43
N GLN A 315 -17.41 -48.92 7.39
CA GLN A 315 -16.43 -47.84 7.24
C GLN A 315 -15.02 -48.45 7.36
N PHE A 316 -14.03 -47.94 6.61
CA PHE A 316 -12.75 -47.41 7.14
C PHE A 316 -11.70 -47.09 6.03
N LEU A 317 -11.00 -45.96 6.25
CA LEU A 317 -9.67 -45.56 5.78
C LEU A 317 -9.45 -45.14 4.31
N SER A 318 -9.23 -43.84 4.09
CA SER A 318 -7.88 -43.37 3.73
C SER A 318 -7.73 -41.86 3.96
N SER A 319 -7.02 -41.56 5.03
CA SER A 319 -6.31 -40.31 5.25
C SER A 319 -4.87 -40.55 4.81
N LEU A 320 -4.41 -39.84 3.79
CA LEU A 320 -3.01 -39.46 3.58
C LEU A 320 -2.98 -38.57 2.33
N PHE A 321 -2.92 -37.25 2.48
CA PHE A 321 -2.24 -36.32 1.57
C PHE A 321 -2.44 -34.88 2.07
N LEU A 322 -1.34 -34.12 2.10
CA LEU A 322 -1.24 -32.66 2.24
C LEU A 322 -1.12 -32.06 3.65
N THR A 323 -0.11 -32.52 4.36
CA THR A 323 0.88 -31.63 5.01
C THR A 323 1.77 -31.00 3.93
N TYR A 324 1.48 -29.79 3.46
CA TYR A 324 2.43 -28.86 2.78
C TYR A 324 1.66 -27.58 2.39
N ALA A 325 1.70 -26.51 3.23
CA ALA A 325 1.51 -25.09 2.86
C ALA A 325 1.10 -24.19 4.05
N LEU A 326 1.92 -24.07 5.09
CA LEU A 326 1.72 -23.02 6.13
C LEU A 326 3.05 -22.43 6.62
N SER A 327 4.00 -22.26 5.70
CA SER A 327 5.29 -21.60 5.91
C SER A 327 5.43 -20.28 5.12
N CYS A 328 4.32 -19.63 4.78
CA CYS A 328 4.27 -18.26 4.26
C CYS A 328 2.94 -17.59 4.64
N LEU A 329 2.89 -16.98 5.83
CA LEU A 329 1.99 -15.87 6.16
C LEU A 329 2.64 -15.03 7.26
#